data_AF-A0A502EZ81-F1
#
_entry.id   AF-A0A502EZ81-F1
#
_cell.length_a   1.000
_cell.length_b   1.000
_cell.length_c   1.000
_cell.angle_alpha   90.00
_cell.angle_beta   90.00
_cell.angle_gamma   90.00
#
_symmetry.space_group_name_H-M   'P 1'
#
loop_
_entity.id
_entity.type
_entity.pdbx_description
1 polymer ?
#
loop_
_entity_poly.entity_id
_entity_poly.type
_entity_poly.pdbx_seq_one_letter_code
_entity_poly.pdbx_strand_id
1 'polypeptide(L)'
;MKKSFYLIVLLIFCSCENSLKDLKKEPKAKEIAGNWKLDVPSYPAMLRYSFKCTDVQLTLHEDGSFEAKNFPNVMNEATTEQYADCQNIEGKWSIEKRMTKEKWAILLIADESQAYGKNKSILFDLFLQNERLILRHSFRDYKDTDSDERLQFFKI
;
A
#
# COMPACT_ATOMS: atom_id res chain seq x y z
N MET A 1 -25.04 48.60 27.33
CA MET A 1 -24.66 47.87 26.10
C MET A 1 -23.44 47.01 26.38
N LYS A 2 -23.60 45.69 26.55
CA LYS A 2 -22.53 44.70 26.32
C LYS A 2 -23.21 43.42 25.84
N LYS A 3 -23.16 43.18 24.52
CA LYS A 3 -23.67 41.96 23.88
C LYS A 3 -22.60 40.89 24.03
N SER A 4 -22.85 39.88 24.85
CA SER A 4 -22.01 38.68 24.90
C SER A 4 -22.46 37.73 23.79
N PHE A 5 -21.66 37.64 22.72
CA PHE A 5 -21.82 36.64 21.66
C PHE A 5 -21.37 35.29 22.21
N TYR A 6 -22.30 34.35 22.37
CA TYR A 6 -21.96 32.94 22.57
C TYR A 6 -21.63 32.31 21.23
N LEU A 7 -20.37 31.91 21.07
CA LEU A 7 -19.86 31.16 19.93
C LEU A 7 -20.28 29.69 20.11
N ILE A 8 -21.26 29.23 19.34
CA ILE A 8 -21.63 27.81 19.27
C ILE A 8 -20.60 27.12 18.39
N VAL A 9 -19.64 26.43 19.00
CA VAL A 9 -18.72 25.53 18.29
C VAL A 9 -19.43 24.20 18.10
N LEU A 10 -20.03 24.00 16.93
CA LEU A 10 -20.52 22.70 16.46
C LEU A 10 -19.30 21.80 16.16
N LEU A 11 -18.93 20.96 17.12
CA LEU A 11 -18.05 19.81 16.88
C LEU A 11 -18.83 18.79 16.06
N ILE A 12 -18.73 18.91 14.73
CA ILE A 12 -19.16 17.87 13.81
C ILE A 12 -18.16 16.73 13.97
N PHE A 13 -18.45 15.78 14.86
CA PHE A 13 -17.86 14.45 14.80
C PHE A 13 -18.36 13.80 13.51
N CYS A 14 -17.60 13.98 12.44
CA CYS A 14 -17.77 13.19 11.23
C CYS A 14 -17.31 11.77 11.56
N SER A 15 -18.18 10.97 12.17
CA SER A 15 -18.00 9.53 12.29
C SER A 15 -18.12 8.91 10.90
N CYS A 16 -17.08 9.04 10.08
CA CYS A 16 -16.89 8.20 8.91
C CYS A 16 -16.27 6.87 9.37
N GLU A 17 -17.04 6.07 10.11
CA GLU A 17 -16.74 4.65 10.28
C GLU A 17 -17.06 3.93 8.96
N ASN A 18 -16.13 3.94 8.02
CA ASN A 18 -16.06 2.94 6.95
C ASN A 18 -14.82 2.05 7.21
N SER A 19 -14.70 1.49 8.41
CA SER A 19 -13.67 0.48 8.66
C SER A 19 -14.10 -0.83 8.02
N LEU A 20 -13.26 -1.40 7.14
CA LEU A 20 -13.48 -2.72 6.56
C LEU A 20 -13.41 -3.76 7.69
N LYS A 21 -14.52 -4.43 7.97
CA LYS A 21 -14.63 -5.41 9.08
C LYS A 21 -14.50 -6.86 8.64
N ASP A 22 -14.61 -7.13 7.34
CA ASP A 22 -14.61 -8.49 6.81
C ASP A 22 -14.06 -8.53 5.37
N LEU A 23 -13.08 -9.39 5.14
CA LEU A 23 -12.48 -9.66 3.82
C LEU A 23 -13.05 -10.92 3.15
N LYS A 24 -14.09 -11.55 3.70
CA LYS A 24 -14.84 -12.60 2.99
C LYS A 24 -15.61 -12.07 1.80
N LYS A 25 -15.95 -10.78 1.81
CA LYS A 25 -16.60 -10.07 0.69
C LYS A 25 -15.58 -9.22 -0.04
N GLU A 26 -15.87 -8.93 -1.30
CA GLU A 26 -15.05 -8.02 -2.09
C GLU A 26 -15.03 -6.64 -1.43
N PRO A 27 -13.84 -6.12 -1.09
CA PRO A 27 -13.73 -4.79 -0.52
C PRO A 27 -14.08 -3.74 -1.57
N LYS A 28 -14.60 -2.60 -1.14
CA LYS A 28 -14.87 -1.46 -2.00
C LYS A 28 -13.64 -0.58 -2.11
N ALA A 29 -13.48 0.12 -3.24
CA ALA A 29 -12.34 1.02 -3.45
C ALA A 29 -12.14 2.03 -2.31
N LYS A 30 -13.21 2.68 -1.84
CA LYS A 30 -13.20 3.60 -0.69
C LYS A 30 -12.71 3.00 0.63
N GLU A 31 -12.85 1.68 0.81
CA GLU A 31 -12.41 0.99 2.03
C GLU A 31 -10.90 0.71 1.98
N ILE A 32 -10.32 0.69 0.78
CA ILE A 32 -8.89 0.44 0.53
C ILE A 32 -8.12 1.75 0.34
N ALA A 33 -8.67 2.70 -0.40
CA ALA A 33 -8.09 4.01 -0.67
C ALA A 33 -7.67 4.76 0.60
N GLY A 34 -6.53 5.45 0.55
CA GLY A 34 -5.93 6.17 1.66
C GLY A 34 -4.41 6.07 1.66
N ASN A 35 -3.80 6.51 2.76
CA ASN A 35 -2.36 6.49 2.97
C ASN A 35 -1.94 5.18 3.65
N TRP A 36 -0.79 4.65 3.23
CA TRP A 36 -0.25 3.38 3.66
C TRP A 36 1.20 3.56 4.08
N LYS A 37 1.52 3.13 5.31
CA LYS A 37 2.86 3.24 5.89
C LYS A 37 3.57 1.90 5.88
N LEU A 38 4.81 1.89 5.39
CA LEU A 38 5.66 0.70 5.49
C LEU A 38 5.97 0.36 6.95
N ASP A 39 5.92 -0.91 7.29
CA ASP A 39 6.26 -1.36 8.64
C ASP A 39 7.76 -1.34 8.93
N VAL A 40 8.10 -1.25 10.22
CA VAL A 40 9.50 -1.23 10.66
C VAL A 40 10.26 -2.51 10.26
N PRO A 41 9.68 -3.72 10.39
CA PRO A 41 10.34 -4.96 9.94
C PRO A 41 10.68 -5.04 8.45
N SER A 42 9.94 -4.37 7.56
CA SER A 42 10.24 -4.35 6.13
C SER A 42 11.55 -3.65 5.77
N TYR A 43 12.05 -2.71 6.59
CA TYR A 43 13.31 -2.00 6.29
C TYR A 43 14.54 -2.93 6.34
N PRO A 44 14.76 -3.74 7.40
CA PRO A 44 15.81 -4.76 7.37
C PRO A 44 15.68 -5.77 6.22
N ALA A 45 14.46 -6.13 5.82
CA ALA A 45 14.23 -7.02 4.69
C ALA A 45 14.68 -6.38 3.37
N MET A 46 14.22 -5.16 3.09
CA MET A 46 14.68 -4.37 1.94
C MET A 46 16.21 -4.31 1.85
N LEU A 47 16.89 -4.04 2.98
CA LEU A 47 18.34 -3.94 3.02
C LEU A 47 19.06 -5.24 2.63
N ARG A 48 18.51 -6.41 2.98
CA ARG A 48 19.08 -7.73 2.57
C ARG A 48 18.99 -7.96 1.07
N TYR A 49 18.03 -7.32 0.41
CA TYR A 49 17.88 -7.30 -1.05
C TYR A 49 18.53 -6.04 -1.67
N SER A 50 19.42 -5.38 -0.93
CA SER A 50 20.19 -4.19 -1.33
C SER A 50 19.37 -2.91 -1.55
N PHE A 51 18.08 -2.89 -1.18
CA PHE A 51 17.26 -1.68 -1.24
C PHE A 51 17.49 -0.81 0.00
N LYS A 52 18.04 0.39 -0.18
CA LYS A 52 18.33 1.35 0.91
C LYS A 52 17.29 2.45 1.02
N CYS A 53 16.02 2.07 0.96
CA CYS A 53 14.90 3.01 0.96
C CYS A 53 14.54 3.45 2.38
N THR A 54 14.23 4.74 2.53
CA THR A 54 13.79 5.34 3.79
C THR A 54 12.51 6.14 3.54
N ASP A 55 11.66 6.25 4.56
CA ASP A 55 10.40 6.98 4.47
C ASP A 55 9.55 6.56 3.26
N VAL A 56 9.33 5.24 3.13
CA VAL A 56 8.55 4.67 2.03
C VAL A 56 7.07 4.95 2.28
N GLN A 57 6.42 5.58 1.32
CA GLN A 57 5.02 5.99 1.39
C GLN A 57 4.27 5.42 0.19
N LEU A 58 3.03 4.99 0.43
CA LEU A 58 2.09 4.55 -0.61
C LEU A 58 0.74 5.21 -0.37
N THR A 59 0.16 5.77 -1.43
CA THR A 59 -1.17 6.36 -1.42
C THR A 59 -2.00 5.69 -2.51
N LEU A 60 -3.17 5.17 -2.14
CA LEU A 60 -4.15 4.63 -3.06
C LEU A 60 -5.32 5.59 -3.15
N HIS A 61 -5.62 6.11 -4.34
CA HIS A 61 -6.74 7.03 -4.55
C HIS A 61 -8.02 6.27 -4.91
N GLU A 62 -9.18 6.81 -4.54
CA GLU A 62 -10.48 6.18 -4.80
C GLU A 62 -10.80 6.02 -6.29
N ASP A 63 -10.18 6.83 -7.15
CA ASP A 63 -10.32 6.78 -8.61
C ASP A 63 -9.50 5.65 -9.27
N GLY A 64 -8.83 4.82 -8.48
CA GLY A 64 -7.99 3.71 -8.97
C GLY A 64 -6.57 4.13 -9.36
N SER A 65 -6.15 5.37 -9.11
CA SER A 65 -4.74 5.77 -9.22
C SER A 65 -3.97 5.54 -7.93
N PHE A 66 -2.64 5.39 -8.03
CA PHE A 66 -1.75 5.35 -6.86
C PHE A 66 -0.51 6.21 -7.07
N GLU A 67 0.07 6.62 -5.95
CA GLU A 67 1.37 7.27 -5.86
C GLU A 67 2.20 6.56 -4.79
N ALA A 68 3.47 6.30 -5.04
CA ALA A 68 4.40 5.84 -4.02
C ALA A 68 5.70 6.64 -4.06
N LYS A 69 6.25 6.92 -2.88
CA LYS A 69 7.49 7.68 -2.70
C LYS A 69 8.56 6.81 -2.09
N ASN A 70 9.79 6.96 -2.58
CA ASN A 70 10.95 6.16 -2.18
C ASN A 70 10.68 4.64 -2.25
N PHE A 71 9.80 4.22 -3.15
CA PHE A 71 9.37 2.83 -3.25
C PHE A 71 10.53 1.96 -3.75
N PRO A 72 10.82 0.82 -3.11
CA PRO A 72 11.93 -0.03 -3.53
C PRO A 72 11.67 -0.54 -4.94
N ASN A 73 12.73 -0.63 -5.74
CA ASN A 73 12.61 -0.97 -7.15
C ASN A 73 12.36 -2.49 -7.38
N VAL A 74 11.31 -3.02 -6.77
CA VAL A 74 10.96 -4.45 -6.74
C VAL A 74 10.12 -4.90 -7.94
N MET A 75 9.56 -3.94 -8.68
CA MET A 75 8.81 -4.21 -9.91
C MET A 75 9.74 -4.42 -11.11
N ASN A 76 10.88 -3.75 -11.13
CA ASN A 76 11.82 -3.79 -12.25
C ASN A 76 12.87 -4.89 -12.02
N GLU A 77 12.76 -6.01 -12.73
CA GLU A 77 13.79 -7.07 -12.76
C GLU A 77 15.10 -6.64 -13.46
N ALA A 78 15.36 -5.34 -13.61
CA ALA A 78 16.47 -4.83 -14.39
C ALA A 78 17.82 -5.26 -13.79
N THR A 79 18.38 -6.27 -14.43
CA THR A 79 19.78 -6.67 -14.37
C THR A 79 20.69 -5.46 -14.49
N THR A 80 21.73 -5.41 -13.65
CA THR A 80 22.89 -4.50 -13.67
C THR A 80 22.63 -3.03 -13.31
N GLU A 81 22.96 -2.71 -12.04
CA GLU A 81 23.67 -1.51 -11.53
C GLU A 81 23.22 -0.08 -11.89
N GLN A 82 22.20 0.14 -12.74
CA GLN A 82 21.95 1.48 -13.30
C GLN A 82 20.67 2.19 -12.84
N TYR A 83 19.80 1.56 -12.06
CA TYR A 83 18.53 2.17 -11.64
C TYR A 83 18.50 2.40 -10.13
N ALA A 84 17.92 3.53 -9.72
CA ALA A 84 17.84 3.92 -8.32
C ALA A 84 17.20 2.80 -7.49
N ASP A 85 17.83 2.43 -6.37
CA ASP A 85 17.32 1.45 -5.40
C ASP A 85 15.87 1.77 -4.98
N CYS A 86 15.53 3.05 -4.99
CA CYS A 86 14.26 3.62 -4.57
C CYS A 86 13.78 4.64 -5.60
N GLN A 87 12.51 4.60 -5.93
CA GLN A 87 11.92 5.46 -6.95
C GLN A 87 10.55 5.97 -6.50
N ASN A 88 10.19 7.15 -7.01
CA ASN A 88 8.81 7.60 -6.94
C ASN A 88 8.08 6.97 -8.14
N ILE A 89 6.94 6.36 -7.87
CA ILE A 89 6.16 5.67 -8.89
C ILE A 89 4.69 6.08 -8.82
N GLU A 90 4.09 6.21 -9.98
CA GLU A 90 2.67 6.48 -10.15
C GLU A 90 2.07 5.42 -11.08
N GLY A 91 0.75 5.22 -10.97
CA GLY A 91 0.04 4.33 -11.88
C GLY A 91 -1.37 4.00 -11.44
N LYS A 92 -1.81 2.79 -11.75
CA LYS A 92 -3.16 2.29 -11.46
C LYS A 92 -3.14 1.13 -10.48
N TRP A 93 -4.21 0.98 -9.71
CA TRP A 93 -4.41 -0.17 -8.83
C TRP A 93 -5.79 -0.79 -9.00
N SER A 94 -5.88 -2.09 -8.73
CA SER A 94 -7.12 -2.87 -8.76
C SER A 94 -7.20 -3.85 -7.60
N ILE A 95 -8.42 -4.26 -7.27
CA ILE A 95 -8.70 -5.33 -6.32
C ILE A 95 -8.80 -6.63 -7.12
N GLU A 96 -7.97 -7.61 -6.76
CA GLU A 96 -7.90 -8.90 -7.42
C GLU A 96 -8.31 -10.01 -6.44
N LYS A 97 -8.98 -11.05 -6.95
CA LYS A 97 -9.24 -12.26 -6.17
C LYS A 97 -8.18 -13.31 -6.46
N ARG A 98 -7.42 -13.71 -5.44
CA ARG A 98 -6.49 -14.85 -5.57
C ARG A 98 -7.27 -16.17 -5.57
N MET A 99 -7.39 -16.75 -6.75
CA MET A 99 -8.08 -18.03 -7.00
C MET A 99 -7.63 -19.17 -6.08
N THR A 100 -6.36 -19.18 -5.66
CA THR A 100 -5.79 -20.27 -4.87
C THR A 100 -6.01 -20.16 -3.36
N LYS A 101 -6.40 -18.99 -2.84
CA LYS A 101 -6.48 -18.73 -1.40
C LYS A 101 -7.81 -18.13 -0.93
N GLU A 102 -8.75 -17.86 -1.85
CA GLU A 102 -9.96 -17.05 -1.57
C GLU A 102 -9.65 -15.72 -0.87
N LYS A 103 -8.45 -15.20 -1.07
CA LYS A 103 -7.97 -13.93 -0.49
C LYS A 103 -8.07 -12.83 -1.53
N TRP A 104 -8.37 -11.62 -1.06
CA TRP A 104 -8.23 -10.42 -1.87
C TRP A 104 -6.78 -10.00 -1.93
N ALA A 105 -6.43 -9.34 -3.02
CA ALA A 105 -5.12 -8.78 -3.25
C ALA A 105 -5.27 -7.42 -3.92
N ILE A 106 -4.26 -6.56 -3.76
CA ILE A 106 -4.15 -5.30 -4.47
C ILE A 106 -3.04 -5.43 -5.50
N LEU A 107 -3.39 -5.28 -6.77
CA LEU A 107 -2.44 -5.20 -7.87
C LEU A 107 -2.11 -3.73 -8.10
N LEU A 108 -0.83 -3.38 -8.03
CA LEU A 108 -0.34 -2.08 -8.50
C LEU A 108 0.28 -2.27 -9.88
N ILE A 109 -0.02 -1.37 -10.81
CA ILE A 109 0.48 -1.36 -12.18
C ILE A 109 1.09 0.03 -12.42
N ALA A 110 2.41 0.10 -12.48
CA ALA A 110 3.13 1.35 -12.71
C ALA A 110 2.95 1.85 -14.15
N ASP A 111 2.94 3.18 -14.31
CA ASP A 111 2.87 3.81 -15.62
C ASP A 111 4.09 3.46 -16.48
N GLU A 112 3.88 3.36 -17.80
CA GLU A 112 4.88 2.82 -18.72
C GLU A 112 6.18 3.62 -18.78
N SER A 113 6.10 4.93 -18.52
CA SER A 113 7.25 5.83 -18.51
C SER A 113 8.14 5.69 -17.27
N GLN A 114 7.66 5.01 -16.23
CA GLN A 114 8.33 4.90 -14.92
C GLN A 114 8.79 3.47 -14.59
N ALA A 115 8.37 2.48 -15.37
CA ALA A 115 8.79 1.08 -15.19
C ALA A 115 9.92 0.71 -16.16
N TYR A 116 11.11 0.47 -15.62
CA TYR A 116 12.29 0.01 -16.36
C TYR A 116 12.37 -1.52 -16.30
N GLY A 117 11.73 -2.22 -17.24
CA GLY A 117 11.81 -3.68 -17.29
C GLY A 117 10.57 -4.32 -17.92
N LYS A 118 10.54 -5.66 -17.89
CA LYS A 118 9.41 -6.44 -18.41
C LYS A 118 8.25 -6.52 -17.43
N ASN A 119 8.52 -6.49 -16.13
CA ASN A 119 7.51 -6.52 -15.11
C ASN A 119 7.21 -5.08 -14.64
N LYS A 120 5.93 -4.71 -14.68
CA LYS A 120 5.45 -3.35 -14.32
C LYS A 120 4.41 -3.40 -13.20
N SER A 121 4.22 -4.57 -12.61
CA SER A 121 3.19 -4.78 -11.62
C SER A 121 3.71 -5.55 -10.42
N ILE A 122 3.06 -5.30 -9.29
CA ILE A 122 3.29 -6.02 -8.05
C ILE A 122 1.94 -6.33 -7.43
N LEU A 123 1.83 -7.54 -6.89
CA LEU A 123 0.63 -8.00 -6.21
C LEU A 123 0.91 -8.06 -4.71
N PHE A 124 0.04 -7.41 -3.93
CA PHE A 124 0.03 -7.44 -2.48
C PHE A 124 -1.17 -8.25 -1.99
N ASP A 125 -0.94 -9.23 -1.11
CA ASP A 125 -2.03 -9.86 -0.38
C ASP A 125 -2.67 -8.84 0.56
N LEU A 126 -4.01 -8.78 0.58
CA LEU A 126 -4.79 -7.94 1.47
C LEU A 126 -5.35 -8.78 2.62
N PHE A 127 -5.07 -8.38 3.86
CA PHE A 127 -5.63 -9.04 5.05
C PHE A 127 -5.91 -8.04 6.18
N LEU A 128 -6.70 -8.50 7.14
CA LEU A 128 -7.07 -7.75 8.34
C LEU A 128 -6.37 -8.40 9.54
N GLN A 129 -5.62 -7.62 10.30
CA GLN A 129 -5.01 -8.08 11.56
C GLN A 129 -5.20 -6.99 12.61
N ASN A 130 -5.76 -7.34 13.76
CA ASN A 130 -6.05 -6.40 14.85
C ASN A 130 -6.79 -5.15 14.35
N GLU A 131 -7.82 -5.35 13.52
CA GLU A 131 -8.65 -4.31 12.90
C GLU A 131 -7.90 -3.35 11.95
N ARG A 132 -6.65 -3.66 11.60
CA ARG A 132 -5.86 -2.89 10.64
C ARG A 132 -5.78 -3.62 9.31
N LEU A 133 -5.98 -2.88 8.23
CA LEU A 133 -5.73 -3.37 6.88
C LEU A 133 -4.25 -3.41 6.59
N ILE A 134 -3.85 -4.51 5.97
CA ILE A 134 -2.46 -4.82 5.68
C ILE A 134 -2.34 -5.22 4.22
N LEU A 135 -1.36 -4.62 3.54
CA LEU A 135 -0.85 -5.08 2.26
C LEU A 135 0.47 -5.79 2.51
N ARG A 136 0.64 -7.01 2.00
CA ARG A 136 1.92 -7.75 2.11
C ARG A 136 2.36 -8.31 0.77
N HIS A 137 3.62 -8.11 0.46
CA HIS A 137 4.32 -8.75 -0.65
C HIS A 137 5.56 -9.47 -0.12
N SER A 138 5.80 -10.71 -0.53
CA SER A 138 6.96 -11.51 -0.11
C SER A 138 8.08 -11.39 -1.13
N PHE A 139 9.32 -11.19 -0.65
CA PHE A 139 10.50 -11.15 -1.50
C PHE A 139 10.98 -12.55 -1.94
N ARG A 140 10.58 -13.62 -1.25
CA ARG A 140 11.06 -14.99 -1.52
C ARG A 140 10.13 -15.76 -2.44
N ASP A 141 8.88 -15.88 -2.04
CA ASP A 141 7.86 -16.65 -2.75
C ASP A 141 6.50 -16.06 -2.39
N TYR A 142 5.62 -15.91 -3.38
CA TYR A 142 4.22 -15.54 -3.17
C TYR A 142 3.46 -16.52 -2.27
N LYS A 143 3.99 -17.73 -2.06
CA LYS A 143 3.47 -18.73 -1.10
C LYS A 143 3.93 -18.49 0.33
N ASP A 144 5.10 -17.88 0.54
CA ASP A 144 5.67 -17.61 1.86
C ASP A 144 5.16 -16.27 2.39
N THR A 145 3.94 -16.29 2.92
CA THR A 145 3.29 -15.09 3.45
C THR A 145 3.67 -14.80 4.89
N ASP A 146 4.37 -15.69 5.59
CA ASP A 146 4.65 -15.56 7.02
C ASP A 146 6.11 -15.16 7.32
N SER A 147 6.96 -15.14 6.30
CA SER A 147 8.34 -14.69 6.41
C SER A 147 8.48 -13.20 6.70
N ASP A 148 9.53 -12.86 7.44
CA ASP A 148 9.98 -11.47 7.63
C ASP A 148 10.66 -10.89 6.38
N GLU A 149 10.87 -11.69 5.32
CA GLU A 149 11.35 -11.25 4.01
C GLU A 149 10.21 -10.69 3.17
N ARG A 150 9.70 -9.52 3.56
CA ARG A 150 8.50 -8.93 2.98
C ARG A 150 8.51 -7.41 2.92
N LEU A 151 7.73 -6.87 1.99
CA LEU A 151 7.18 -5.53 2.06
C LEU A 151 5.80 -5.59 2.70
N GLN A 152 5.56 -4.77 3.73
CA GLN A 152 4.27 -4.67 4.36
C GLN A 152 3.90 -3.25 4.68
N PHE A 153 2.66 -2.91 4.32
CA PHE A 153 2.07 -1.63 4.64
C PHE A 153 0.87 -1.79 5.55
N PHE A 154 0.70 -0.83 6.45
CA PHE A 154 -0.53 -0.64 7.21
C PHE A 154 -1.23 0.61 6.73
N LYS A 155 -2.55 0.52 6.57
CA LYS A 155 -3.37 1.70 6.33
C LYS A 155 -3.34 2.62 7.55
N ILE A 156 -3.14 3.92 7.31
CA ILE A 156 -3.14 4.99 8.33
C ILE A 156 -4.53 5.61 8.43
#